data_AF-A0A7S9WFZ4-F1
#
_entry.id   AF-A0A7S9WFZ4-F1
#
_cell.length_a   1.000
_cell.length_b   1.000
_cell.length_c   1.000
_cell.angle_alpha   90.00
_cell.angle_beta   90.00
_cell.angle_gamma   90.00
#
_symmetry.space_group_name_H-M   'P 1'
#
loop_
_entity.id
_entity.type
_entity.pdbx_description
1 polymer ?
#
loop_
_entity_poly.entity_id
_entity_poly.type
_entity_poly.pdbx_seq_one_letter_code
_entity_poly.pdbx_strand_id
1 'polypeptide(L)'
;MNLSEILTLSGLWRHTRDTIRAPQEAAQAVLTLNLPRNVLWLGLALVITLSTLLASAVLLMVPMPEAGAGVPMPVVMGIVQAVFLVLVSLGIAVIGARFGGKGDFDGALALMVWLQAVFLVVQAFQIVAIAIGLSVLADIVSLASIPLFFWLMAQFVTVLHGFSSVWKTFWAIIMFLIAFAFLLSLVVTSFGLVPMMP
;
A
#
# COMPACT_ATOMS: atom_id res chain seq x y z
N MET A 1 4.02 20.15 -8.66
CA MET A 1 3.80 18.85 -9.33
C MET A 1 2.56 18.97 -10.20
N ASN A 2 2.65 18.79 -11.53
CA ASN A 2 1.52 18.93 -12.45
C ASN A 2 0.82 17.56 -12.66
N LEU A 3 -0.51 17.50 -12.52
CA LEU A 3 -1.30 16.26 -12.64
C LEU A 3 -1.18 15.60 -14.03
N SER A 4 -1.03 16.41 -15.09
CA SER A 4 -0.84 15.93 -16.45
C SER A 4 0.50 15.21 -16.65
N GLU A 5 1.56 15.64 -15.96
CA GLU A 5 2.86 14.97 -16.01
C GLU A 5 2.85 13.66 -15.22
N ILE A 6 2.12 13.61 -14.08
CA ILE A 6 1.99 12.40 -13.25
C ILE A 6 1.34 11.25 -14.03
N LEU A 7 0.33 11.53 -14.85
CA LEU A 7 -0.43 10.48 -15.53
C LEU A 7 0.28 9.89 -16.76
N THR A 8 1.43 10.44 -17.16
CA THR A 8 2.24 9.87 -18.25
C THR A 8 3.07 8.68 -17.75
N LEU A 9 3.23 7.62 -18.56
CA LEU A 9 4.05 6.45 -18.23
C LEU A 9 5.49 6.84 -17.81
N SER A 10 6.08 7.82 -18.50
CA SER A 10 7.41 8.35 -18.19
C SER A 10 7.42 9.17 -16.90
N GLY A 11 6.36 9.92 -16.61
CA GLY A 11 6.17 10.63 -15.34
C GLY A 11 6.02 9.68 -14.17
N LEU A 12 5.17 8.65 -14.27
CA LEU A 12 4.98 7.63 -13.23
C LEU A 12 6.29 6.93 -12.86
N TRP A 13 7.08 6.52 -13.86
CA TRP A 13 8.38 5.89 -13.62
C TRP A 13 9.35 6.82 -12.91
N ARG A 14 9.48 8.07 -13.38
CA ARG A 14 10.37 9.07 -12.78
C ARG A 14 9.98 9.35 -11.32
N HIS A 15 8.70 9.61 -11.07
CA HIS A 15 8.20 9.91 -9.72
C HIS A 15 8.30 8.71 -8.77
N THR A 16 8.15 7.48 -9.28
CA THR A 16 8.38 6.26 -8.49
C THR A 16 9.85 6.14 -8.08
N ARG A 17 10.77 6.31 -9.03
CA ARG A 17 12.22 6.29 -8.76
C ARG A 17 12.62 7.38 -7.77
N ASP A 18 12.09 8.59 -7.95
CA ASP A 18 12.38 9.73 -7.09
C ASP A 18 11.81 9.52 -5.69
N THR A 19 10.64 8.89 -5.56
CA THR A 19 10.08 8.52 -4.24
C THR A 19 10.98 7.54 -3.49
N ILE A 20 11.58 6.56 -4.18
CA ILE A 20 12.50 5.60 -3.55
C ILE A 20 13.79 6.29 -3.10
N ARG A 21 14.27 7.29 -3.86
CA ARG A 21 15.52 8.01 -3.58
C ARG A 21 15.34 9.12 -2.53
N ALA A 22 14.24 9.85 -2.59
CA ALA A 22 13.93 11.01 -1.77
C ALA A 22 12.49 10.91 -1.22
N PRO A 23 12.22 9.94 -0.33
CA PRO A 23 10.86 9.65 0.12
C PRO A 23 10.22 10.80 0.89
N GLN A 24 11.00 11.56 1.65
CA GLN A 24 10.48 12.70 2.41
C GLN A 24 10.04 13.85 1.49
N GLU A 25 10.82 14.14 0.45
CA GLU A 25 10.47 15.15 -0.55
C GLU A 25 9.22 14.75 -1.33
N ALA A 26 9.11 13.47 -1.72
CA ALA A 26 7.92 12.94 -2.37
C ALA A 26 6.68 13.06 -1.48
N ALA A 27 6.80 12.74 -0.18
CA ALA A 27 5.70 12.92 0.77
C ALA A 27 5.25 14.38 0.87
N GLN A 28 6.18 15.33 0.98
CA GLN A 28 5.87 16.75 0.99
C GLN A 28 5.20 17.19 -0.32
N ALA A 29 5.70 16.73 -1.47
CA ALA A 29 5.12 17.02 -2.78
C ALA A 29 3.67 16.53 -2.90
N VAL A 30 3.35 15.36 -2.34
CA VAL A 30 1.97 14.84 -2.32
C VAL A 30 1.09 15.65 -1.37
N LEU A 31 1.56 15.96 -0.16
CA LEU A 31 0.79 16.73 0.83
C LEU A 31 0.50 18.16 0.35
N THR A 32 1.43 18.78 -0.38
CA THR A 32 1.25 20.13 -0.94
C THR A 32 0.22 20.20 -2.06
N LEU A 33 -0.16 19.07 -2.68
CA LEU A 33 -1.28 19.05 -3.63
C LEU A 33 -2.62 19.41 -2.96
N ASN A 34 -2.74 19.17 -1.66
CA ASN A 34 -3.94 19.45 -0.85
C ASN A 34 -5.23 18.99 -1.55
N LEU A 35 -5.23 17.73 -2.00
CA LEU A 35 -6.31 17.18 -2.82
C LEU A 35 -7.61 17.09 -2.01
N PRO A 36 -8.76 17.44 -2.60
CA PRO A 36 -10.03 17.31 -1.91
C PRO A 36 -10.37 15.83 -1.68
N ARG A 37 -11.06 15.55 -0.56
CA ARG A 37 -11.34 14.19 -0.09
C ARG A 37 -12.01 13.28 -1.14
N ASN A 38 -12.89 13.82 -1.97
CA ASN A 38 -13.52 13.09 -3.07
C ASN A 38 -12.49 12.55 -4.09
N VAL A 39 -11.45 13.32 -4.41
CA VAL A 39 -10.36 12.90 -5.31
C VAL A 39 -9.51 11.82 -4.64
N LEU A 40 -9.29 11.91 -3.33
CA LEU A 40 -8.57 10.87 -2.58
C LEU A 40 -9.30 9.53 -2.59
N TRP A 41 -10.61 9.52 -2.37
CA TRP A 41 -11.43 8.31 -2.45
C TRP A 41 -11.43 7.71 -3.86
N LEU A 42 -11.51 8.56 -4.89
CA LEU A 42 -11.43 8.11 -6.27
C LEU A 42 -10.05 7.52 -6.60
N GLY A 43 -8.98 8.17 -6.14
CA GLY A 43 -7.61 7.68 -6.27
C GLY A 43 -7.40 6.34 -5.56
N LEU A 44 -7.95 6.19 -4.36
CA LEU A 44 -7.94 4.92 -3.62
C LEU A 44 -8.65 3.81 -4.42
N ALA A 45 -9.88 4.06 -4.88
CA ALA A 45 -10.64 3.10 -5.67
C ALA A 45 -9.91 2.71 -6.96
N LEU A 46 -9.30 3.68 -7.64
CA LEU A 46 -8.53 3.46 -8.86
C LEU A 46 -7.34 2.53 -8.61
N VAL A 47 -6.51 2.82 -7.61
CA VAL A 47 -5.30 2.04 -7.34
C VAL A 47 -5.64 0.63 -6.88
N ILE A 48 -6.67 0.45 -6.07
CA ILE A 48 -7.15 -0.88 -5.65
C ILE A 48 -7.68 -1.67 -6.86
N THR A 49 -8.48 -1.03 -7.71
CA THR A 49 -9.03 -1.69 -8.91
C THR A 49 -7.90 -2.12 -9.84
N LEU A 50 -6.92 -1.25 -10.09
CA LEU A 50 -5.77 -1.60 -10.92
C LEU A 50 -4.93 -2.71 -10.28
N SER A 51 -4.68 -2.65 -8.97
CA SER A 51 -3.88 -3.66 -8.27
C SER A 51 -4.54 -5.04 -8.28
N THR A 52 -5.86 -5.09 -8.07
CA THR A 52 -6.62 -6.35 -8.11
C THR A 52 -6.71 -6.93 -9.52
N LEU A 53 -6.83 -6.09 -10.55
CA LEU A 53 -6.76 -6.52 -11.95
C LEU A 53 -5.38 -7.10 -12.29
N LEU A 54 -4.30 -6.42 -11.90
CA LEU A 54 -2.93 -6.89 -12.10
C LEU A 54 -2.67 -8.21 -11.36
N ALA A 55 -3.12 -8.33 -10.10
CA ALA A 55 -3.02 -9.57 -9.35
C ALA A 55 -3.79 -10.73 -10.01
N SER A 56 -4.99 -10.44 -10.53
CA SER A 56 -5.79 -11.44 -11.27
C SER A 56 -5.11 -11.87 -12.57
N ALA A 57 -4.42 -10.95 -13.26
CA ALA A 57 -3.66 -11.27 -14.46
C ALA A 57 -2.49 -12.23 -14.18
N VAL A 58 -1.79 -12.08 -13.05
CA VAL A 58 -0.73 -13.01 -12.63
C VAL A 58 -1.26 -14.44 -12.46
N LEU A 59 -2.45 -14.59 -11.88
CA LEU A 59 -3.08 -15.91 -11.69
C LEU A 59 -3.40 -16.63 -13.00
N LEU A 60 -3.52 -15.90 -14.11
CA LEU A 60 -3.70 -16.49 -15.45
C LEU A 60 -2.36 -16.91 -16.08
N MET A 61 -1.24 -16.35 -15.61
CA MET A 61 0.10 -16.59 -16.15
C MET A 61 0.85 -17.70 -15.41
N VAL A 62 0.57 -17.89 -14.13
CA VAL A 62 1.26 -18.87 -13.28
C VAL A 62 0.35 -20.08 -13.06
N PRO A 63 0.83 -21.32 -13.29
CA PRO A 63 0.06 -22.53 -12.99
C PRO A 63 -0.35 -22.52 -11.52
N MET A 64 -1.65 -22.61 -11.25
CA MET A 64 -2.14 -22.71 -9.88
C MET A 64 -1.71 -24.06 -9.28
N PRO A 65 -1.17 -24.09 -8.05
CA PRO A 65 -1.04 -25.34 -7.32
C PRO A 65 -2.44 -25.96 -7.14
N GLU A 66 -2.58 -27.23 -7.51
CA GLU A 66 -3.77 -28.04 -7.23
C GLU A 66 -3.99 -28.11 -5.71
N ALA A 67 -4.85 -27.25 -5.15
CA ALA A 67 -5.32 -27.39 -3.78
C ALA A 67 -6.67 -26.71 -3.60
N GLY A 68 -7.63 -27.44 -3.00
CA GLY A 68 -9.06 -27.14 -2.87
C GLY A 68 -9.46 -25.90 -2.04
N ALA A 69 -8.64 -24.87 -1.99
CA ALA A 69 -9.07 -23.53 -1.60
C ALA A 69 -9.58 -22.81 -2.86
N GLY A 70 -10.89 -22.52 -2.92
CA GLY A 70 -11.46 -21.77 -4.04
C GLY A 70 -10.70 -20.47 -4.30
N VAL A 71 -10.48 -20.15 -5.58
CA VAL A 71 -9.84 -18.88 -5.98
C VAL A 71 -10.67 -17.73 -5.41
N PRO A 72 -10.12 -16.90 -4.51
CA PRO A 72 -10.89 -15.82 -3.92
C PRO A 72 -11.37 -14.86 -5.00
N MET A 73 -12.65 -14.50 -4.96
CA MET A 73 -13.22 -13.58 -5.96
C MET A 73 -12.44 -12.25 -5.91
N PRO A 74 -11.91 -11.75 -7.05
CA PRO A 74 -11.10 -10.52 -7.09
C PRO A 74 -11.77 -9.31 -6.42
N VAL A 75 -13.11 -9.25 -6.52
CA VAL A 75 -13.93 -8.22 -5.87
C VAL A 75 -13.81 -8.26 -4.35
N VAL A 76 -13.85 -9.45 -3.74
CA VAL A 76 -13.71 -9.62 -2.28
C VAL A 76 -12.33 -9.17 -1.83
N MET A 77 -11.28 -9.55 -2.58
CA MET A 77 -9.91 -9.11 -2.32
C MET A 77 -9.78 -7.59 -2.39
N GLY A 78 -10.39 -6.95 -3.39
CA GLY A 78 -10.42 -5.49 -3.50
C GLY A 78 -11.13 -4.81 -2.33
N ILE A 79 -12.26 -5.35 -1.87
CA ILE A 79 -12.99 -4.84 -0.69
C ILE A 79 -12.13 -4.97 0.57
N VAL A 80 -11.52 -6.13 0.81
CA VAL A 80 -10.65 -6.36 1.96
C VAL A 80 -9.46 -5.39 1.94
N GLN A 81 -8.83 -5.21 0.78
CA GLN A 81 -7.74 -4.25 0.59
C GLN A 81 -8.21 -2.82 0.86
N ALA A 82 -9.39 -2.42 0.38
CA ALA A 82 -9.95 -1.09 0.63
C ALA A 82 -10.15 -0.83 2.13
N VAL A 83 -10.81 -1.76 2.82
CA VAL A 83 -11.04 -1.65 4.27
C VAL A 83 -9.71 -1.57 5.02
N PHE A 84 -8.74 -2.42 4.67
CA PHE A 84 -7.42 -2.40 5.28
C PHE A 84 -6.71 -1.04 5.10
N LEU A 85 -6.68 -0.50 3.87
CA LEU A 85 -6.01 0.78 3.60
C LEU A 85 -6.66 1.95 4.32
N VAL A 86 -8.00 1.97 4.41
CA VAL A 86 -8.73 2.99 5.17
C VAL A 86 -8.45 2.89 6.67
N LEU A 87 -8.46 1.68 7.23
CA LEU A 87 -8.15 1.44 8.65
C LEU A 87 -6.71 1.83 8.99
N VAL A 88 -5.75 1.51 8.12
CA VAL A 88 -4.35 1.93 8.29
C VAL A 88 -4.23 3.46 8.21
N SER A 89 -4.88 4.11 7.24
CA SER A 89 -4.89 5.58 7.12
C SER A 89 -5.48 6.24 8.36
N LEU A 90 -6.57 5.69 8.89
CA LEU A 90 -7.19 6.13 10.13
C LEU A 90 -6.27 5.90 11.34
N GLY A 91 -5.62 4.73 11.41
CA GLY A 91 -4.64 4.40 12.44
C GLY A 91 -3.49 5.41 12.46
N ILE A 92 -2.92 5.73 11.29
CA ILE A 92 -1.88 6.75 11.12
C ILE A 92 -2.36 8.07 11.72
N ALA A 93 -3.51 8.58 11.27
CA ALA A 93 -4.02 9.87 11.73
C ALA A 93 -4.32 9.90 13.24
N VAL A 94 -5.08 8.92 13.75
CA VAL A 94 -5.53 8.90 15.15
C VAL A 94 -4.41 8.59 16.12
N ILE A 95 -3.60 7.58 15.84
CA ILE A 95 -2.49 7.19 16.71
C ILE A 95 -1.42 8.27 16.63
N GLY A 96 -1.05 8.72 15.44
CA GLY A 96 -0.06 9.77 15.26
C GLY A 96 -0.44 11.06 16.01
N ALA A 97 -1.71 11.48 15.96
CA ALA A 97 -2.20 12.62 16.74
C ALA A 97 -2.06 12.42 18.26
N ARG A 98 -2.31 11.21 18.78
CA ARG A 98 -2.13 10.90 20.21
C ARG A 98 -0.67 10.97 20.67
N PHE A 99 0.28 10.76 19.76
CA PHE A 99 1.71 10.92 20.03
C PHE A 99 2.24 12.33 19.68
N GLY A 100 1.35 13.33 19.60
CA GLY A 100 1.71 14.73 19.37
C GLY A 100 1.97 15.10 17.90
N GLY A 101 1.61 14.21 16.97
CA GLY A 101 1.71 14.44 15.54
C GLY A 101 0.68 15.44 15.01
N LYS A 102 1.02 16.14 13.93
CA LYS A 102 0.18 17.19 13.32
C LYS A 102 -0.63 16.74 12.10
N GLY A 103 -0.40 15.53 11.64
CA GLY A 103 -1.06 14.94 10.48
C GLY A 103 -2.55 14.68 10.71
N ASP A 104 -3.31 14.76 9.63
CA ASP A 104 -4.74 14.47 9.59
C ASP A 104 -5.06 13.24 8.73
N PHE A 105 -6.33 12.86 8.71
CA PHE A 105 -6.79 11.71 7.93
C PHE A 105 -6.64 11.92 6.42
N ASP A 106 -6.87 13.14 5.91
CA ASP A 106 -6.79 13.41 4.48
C ASP A 106 -5.34 13.34 3.98
N GLY A 107 -4.38 13.87 4.74
CA GLY A 107 -2.95 13.69 4.46
C GLY A 107 -2.51 12.23 4.56
N ALA A 108 -2.98 11.48 5.57
CA ALA A 108 -2.71 10.06 5.69
C ALA A 108 -3.23 9.27 4.47
N LEU A 109 -4.48 9.53 4.07
CA LEU A 109 -5.11 8.88 2.92
C LEU A 109 -4.39 9.25 1.61
N ALA A 110 -4.01 10.51 1.42
CA ALA A 110 -3.27 10.95 0.24
C ALA A 110 -1.92 10.24 0.10
N LEU A 111 -1.17 10.13 1.19
CA LEU A 111 0.11 9.43 1.22
C LEU A 111 -0.06 7.92 1.01
N MET A 112 -1.11 7.32 1.57
CA MET A 112 -1.44 5.91 1.32
C MET A 112 -1.78 5.64 -0.13
N VAL A 113 -2.61 6.47 -0.76
CA VAL A 113 -2.95 6.36 -2.19
C VAL A 113 -1.70 6.49 -3.05
N TRP A 114 -0.83 7.46 -2.76
CA TRP A 114 0.43 7.62 -3.48
C TRP A 114 1.36 6.43 -3.31
N LEU A 115 1.52 5.93 -2.08
CA LEU A 115 2.33 4.76 -1.81
C LEU A 115 1.80 3.55 -2.58
N GLN A 116 0.48 3.33 -2.60
CA GLN A 116 -0.12 2.26 -3.38
C GLN A 116 0.12 2.46 -4.88
N ALA A 117 0.07 3.70 -5.40
CA ALA A 117 0.36 3.98 -6.80
C ALA A 117 1.84 3.66 -7.15
N VAL A 118 2.78 3.95 -6.26
CA VAL A 118 4.19 3.56 -6.42
C VAL A 118 4.33 2.03 -6.50
N PHE A 119 3.69 1.30 -5.59
CA PHE A 119 3.74 -0.17 -5.60
C PHE A 119 2.94 -0.80 -6.74
N LEU A 120 1.95 -0.11 -7.29
CA LEU A 120 1.26 -0.53 -8.51
C LEU A 120 2.23 -0.52 -9.71
N VAL A 121 3.11 0.48 -9.81
CA VAL A 121 4.17 0.50 -10.84
C VAL A 121 5.16 -0.64 -10.65
N VAL A 122 5.54 -0.92 -9.39
CA VAL A 122 6.40 -2.09 -9.06
C VAL A 122 5.73 -3.40 -9.44
N GLN A 123 4.43 -3.55 -9.18
CA GLN A 123 3.65 -4.73 -9.55
C GLN A 123 3.53 -4.89 -11.07
N ALA A 124 3.31 -3.81 -11.80
CA ALA A 124 3.32 -3.83 -13.26
C ALA A 124 4.68 -4.28 -13.81
N PHE A 125 5.79 -3.80 -13.22
CA PHE A 125 7.13 -4.24 -13.57
C PHE A 125 7.33 -5.75 -13.32
N GLN A 126 6.84 -6.27 -12.19
CA GLN A 126 6.90 -7.71 -11.88
C GLN A 126 6.17 -8.54 -12.95
N ILE A 127 4.97 -8.12 -13.35
CA ILE A 127 4.19 -8.82 -14.38
C ILE A 127 4.93 -8.86 -15.71
N VAL A 128 5.55 -7.74 -16.10
CA VAL A 128 6.38 -7.68 -17.31
C VAL A 128 7.58 -8.64 -17.18
N ALA A 129 8.25 -8.68 -16.03
CA ALA A 129 9.35 -9.60 -15.79
C ALA A 129 8.94 -11.06 -15.93
N ILE A 130 7.77 -11.45 -15.39
CA ILE A 130 7.20 -12.80 -15.57
C ILE A 130 6.92 -13.08 -17.05
N ALA A 131 6.28 -12.14 -17.76
CA ALA A 131 5.90 -12.30 -19.16
C ALA A 131 7.10 -12.51 -20.11
N ILE A 132 8.27 -11.97 -19.78
CA ILE A 132 9.51 -12.15 -20.56
C ILE A 132 10.37 -13.32 -20.04
N GLY A 133 9.87 -14.14 -19.11
CA GLY A 133 10.55 -15.33 -18.59
C GLY A 133 11.56 -15.06 -17.46
N LEU A 134 11.59 -13.85 -16.89
CA LEU A 134 12.46 -13.47 -15.76
C LEU A 134 11.72 -13.61 -14.42
N SER A 135 11.02 -14.72 -14.17
CA SER A 135 10.21 -14.91 -12.96
C SER A 135 11.02 -14.77 -11.66
N VAL A 136 12.28 -15.22 -11.63
CA VAL A 136 13.18 -15.06 -10.46
C VAL A 136 13.39 -13.59 -10.11
N LEU A 137 13.47 -12.71 -11.11
CA LEU A 137 13.58 -11.27 -10.86
C LEU A 137 12.30 -10.72 -10.22
N ALA A 138 11.13 -11.17 -10.69
CA ALA A 138 9.85 -10.78 -10.11
C ALA A 138 9.76 -11.19 -8.63
N ASP A 139 10.22 -12.39 -8.28
CA ASP A 139 10.27 -12.90 -6.90
C ASP A 139 11.20 -12.08 -6.01
N ILE A 140 12.41 -11.76 -6.50
CA ILE A 140 13.37 -10.91 -5.77
C ILE A 140 12.78 -9.52 -5.53
N VAL A 141 12.15 -8.93 -6.55
CA VAL A 141 11.49 -7.62 -6.43
C VAL A 141 10.33 -7.69 -5.45
N SER A 142 9.56 -8.79 -5.44
CA SER A 142 8.48 -9.04 -4.49
C SER A 142 9.00 -9.08 -3.06
N LEU A 143 10.08 -9.82 -2.81
CA LEU A 143 10.70 -9.91 -1.49
C LEU A 143 11.28 -8.55 -1.03
N ALA A 144 11.95 -7.83 -1.93
CA ALA A 144 12.52 -6.50 -1.65
C ALA A 144 11.45 -5.42 -1.41
N SER A 145 10.27 -5.59 -2.00
CA SER A 145 9.13 -4.66 -1.87
C SER A 145 8.61 -4.60 -0.43
N ILE A 146 8.71 -5.68 0.35
CA ILE A 146 8.23 -5.74 1.73
C ILE A 146 8.95 -4.74 2.65
N PRO A 147 10.28 -4.82 2.84
CA PRO A 147 10.99 -3.84 3.69
C PRO A 147 10.93 -2.43 3.11
N LEU A 148 10.92 -2.28 1.78
CA LEU A 148 10.77 -0.99 1.12
C LEU A 148 9.43 -0.33 1.46
N PHE A 149 8.33 -1.09 1.48
CA PHE A 149 7.00 -0.59 1.81
C PHE A 149 6.97 0.02 3.21
N PHE A 150 7.46 -0.71 4.20
CA PHE A 150 7.49 -0.23 5.58
C PHE A 150 8.43 0.95 5.77
N TRP A 151 9.57 0.95 5.07
CA TRP A 151 10.49 2.08 5.10
C TRP A 151 9.86 3.36 4.53
N LEU A 152 9.26 3.27 3.34
CA LEU A 152 8.57 4.40 2.71
C LEU A 152 7.40 4.89 3.55
N MET A 153 6.61 3.97 4.10
CA MET A 153 5.53 4.31 5.03
C MET A 153 6.05 5.08 6.24
N ALA A 154 7.12 4.61 6.88
CA ALA A 154 7.69 5.28 8.04
C ALA A 154 8.16 6.70 7.71
N GLN A 155 8.79 6.89 6.56
CA GLN A 155 9.19 8.21 6.06
C GLN A 155 7.98 9.12 5.86
N PHE A 156 6.93 8.61 5.21
CA PHE A 156 5.70 9.35 4.92
C PHE A 156 4.98 9.76 6.20
N VAL A 157 4.80 8.83 7.13
CA VAL A 157 4.16 9.08 8.44
C VAL A 157 4.99 10.08 9.26
N THR A 158 6.32 10.00 9.20
CA THR A 158 7.22 10.96 9.87
C THR A 158 7.00 12.37 9.34
N VAL A 159 6.96 12.53 8.01
CA VAL A 159 6.72 13.82 7.35
C VAL A 159 5.33 14.34 7.68
N LEU A 160 4.30 13.50 7.55
CA LEU A 160 2.90 13.85 7.79
C LEU A 160 2.70 14.41 9.20
N HIS A 161 3.26 13.75 10.21
CA HIS A 161 3.08 14.16 11.60
C HIS A 161 4.12 15.16 12.09
N GLY A 162 5.20 15.40 11.33
CA GLY A 162 6.32 16.22 11.75
C GLY A 162 7.14 15.60 12.88
N PHE A 163 7.24 14.26 12.90
CA PHE A 163 8.04 13.56 13.91
C PHE A 163 9.54 13.77 13.68
N SER A 164 10.33 13.78 14.76
CA SER A 164 11.76 14.04 14.70
C SER A 164 12.61 12.83 14.29
N SER A 165 12.06 11.61 14.32
CA SER A 165 12.83 10.39 14.07
C SER A 165 12.03 9.36 13.30
N VAL A 166 12.48 9.10 12.07
CA VAL A 166 11.92 8.05 11.19
C VAL A 166 12.00 6.68 11.83
N TRP A 167 13.08 6.37 12.55
CA TRP A 167 13.28 5.05 13.13
C TRP A 167 12.28 4.75 14.25
N LYS A 168 11.94 5.75 15.07
CA LYS A 168 10.88 5.61 16.08
C LYS A 168 9.53 5.36 15.41
N THR A 169 9.23 6.11 14.35
CA THR A 169 8.00 5.93 13.57
C THR A 169 7.95 4.55 12.89
N PHE A 170 9.06 4.07 12.35
CA PHE A 170 9.17 2.74 11.77
C PHE A 170 8.79 1.65 12.79
N TRP A 171 9.43 1.64 13.96
CA TRP A 171 9.10 0.65 15.00
C TRP A 171 7.68 0.78 15.53
N ALA A 172 7.16 2.02 15.64
CA ALA A 172 5.76 2.22 16.01
C ALA A 172 4.78 1.62 14.99
N ILE A 173 5.07 1.74 13.68
CA ILE A 173 4.28 1.10 12.62
C ILE A 173 4.34 -0.43 12.74
N ILE A 174 5.52 -1.00 12.94
CA ILE A 174 5.68 -2.46 13.12
C ILE A 174 4.87 -2.95 14.32
N MET A 175 4.94 -2.26 15.46
CA MET A 175 4.17 -2.61 16.66
C MET A 175 2.67 -2.49 16.44
N PHE A 176 2.23 -1.42 15.76
CA PHE A 176 0.83 -1.24 15.40
C PHE A 176 0.32 -2.38 14.51
N LEU A 177 1.09 -2.80 13.52
CA LEU A 177 0.71 -3.88 12.61
C LEU A 177 0.60 -5.23 13.32
N ILE A 178 1.52 -5.53 14.24
CA ILE A 178 1.46 -6.75 15.06
C ILE A 178 0.19 -6.73 15.93
N ALA A 179 -0.07 -5.62 16.62
CA ALA A 179 -1.27 -5.46 17.44
C ALA A 179 -2.55 -5.54 16.60
N PHE A 180 -2.57 -4.89 15.43
CA PHE A 180 -3.70 -4.88 14.51
C PHE A 180 -3.98 -6.27 13.95
N ALA A 181 -2.95 -7.00 13.51
CA ALA A 181 -3.09 -8.37 13.02
C ALA A 181 -3.61 -9.31 14.10
N PHE A 182 -3.12 -9.17 15.34
CA PHE A 182 -3.60 -9.93 16.49
C PHE A 182 -5.08 -9.61 16.81
N LEU A 183 -5.47 -8.34 16.83
CA LEU A 183 -6.87 -7.96 17.06
C LEU A 183 -7.78 -8.47 15.93
N LEU A 184 -7.32 -8.37 14.68
CA LEU A 184 -8.08 -8.86 13.53
C LEU A 184 -8.25 -10.38 13.57
N SER A 185 -7.23 -11.13 13.98
CA SER A 185 -7.33 -12.60 14.10
C SER A 185 -8.34 -13.01 15.17
N LEU A 186 -8.39 -12.29 16.30
CA LEU A 186 -9.42 -12.49 17.33
C LEU A 186 -10.82 -12.23 16.76
N VAL A 187 -11.00 -11.13 16.02
CA VAL A 187 -12.29 -10.80 15.40
C VAL A 187 -12.73 -11.91 14.43
N VAL A 188 -11.86 -12.32 13.51
CA VAL A 188 -12.15 -13.39 12.53
C VAL A 188 -12.51 -14.70 13.24
N THR A 189 -11.77 -15.05 14.29
CA THR A 189 -12.04 -16.25 15.11
C THR A 189 -13.39 -16.14 15.84
N SER A 190 -13.71 -14.97 16.39
CA SER A 190 -14.95 -14.71 17.12
C SER A 190 -16.19 -14.86 16.26
N PHE A 191 -16.10 -14.51 14.97
CA PHE A 191 -17.18 -14.68 13.99
C PHE A 191 -17.24 -16.08 13.38
N GLY A 192 -16.41 -17.04 13.84
CA GLY A 192 -16.38 -18.39 13.32
C GLY A 192 -15.90 -18.47 11.86
N LEU A 193 -15.21 -17.44 11.37
CA LEU A 193 -14.71 -17.36 9.99
C LEU A 193 -13.40 -18.13 9.79
N VAL A 194 -12.85 -18.74 10.84
CA VAL A 194 -11.72 -19.65 10.74
C VAL A 194 -12.27 -21.03 10.38
N PRO A 195 -11.96 -21.57 9.19
CA PRO A 195 -12.29 -22.96 8.89
C PRO A 195 -11.62 -23.82 9.94
N MET A 196 -12.40 -24.56 10.71
CA MET A 196 -11.88 -25.61 11.56
C MET A 196 -11.28 -26.63 10.59
N MET A 197 -9.96 -26.62 10.44
CA MET A 197 -9.29 -27.65 9.64
C MET A 197 -9.60 -29.00 10.32
N PRO A 198 -10.16 -30.00 9.60
CA PRO A 198 -10.31 -31.35 10.13
C PRO A 198 -8.95 -32.02 10.38
#